data_AF-A0A944N9W0-F1
#
_entry.id   AF-A0A944N9W0-F1
#
_cell.length_a   1.000
_cell.length_b   1.000
_cell.length_c   1.000
_cell.angle_alpha   90.00
_cell.angle_beta   90.00
_cell.angle_gamma   90.00
#
_symmetry.space_group_name_H-M   'P 1'
#
loop_
_entity.id
_entity.type
_entity.pdbx_description
1 polymer ?
#
loop_
_entity_poly.entity_id
_entity_poly.type
_entity_poly.pdbx_seq_one_letter_code
_entity_poly.pdbx_strand_id
1 'polypeptide(L)'
;MTMTSRYFCLLTISISLLMVQECVQAAERLNGLKVDKVVSNSDKILKQQKTSVGELVIYDLNLDGKADQEIEYRGKDIVKKSIDRNFDGLYDHFITFYNKIDKQKKQRLIQIEKFDDNHDGKIDHLETVYLHSMIPRYIIVIEMDKDFDGKLEFKTTHTIPFKQQGRYPCRQLGRLDNVVKKLADATIGSVVHMEGGFLLTDFGFKIHNGCLENFKPDFYFVEQLKSAMHKGLACFAKLESEFQKNSQGRVSGALKNAIAIQDLLERSPVSVVCSEHGYNWSSGGGEVMAHASTAEIVDQQRKVFIGDLEVKHPLISINPKYVSKGESDTAQSSYLDHDELQMTLFHEHLHNLGHRHGNGVEYSYACEKCCFSDSAAIKSGGAACRLCTGNYSSELSKKYISDMIEWAESSGSLHHKEMAAKMIEKYLAINPNDRWAIISLLRLRGDGFNPVTMAMAKMLKTRFRNLTEGEKNIFAGADRGANSLEYQKYKNIATTVAAATMHYRFDKGKGEQASLDSLSEGIDQLAKLRVKMNNQAEFKQLSYTEQEMIRLLVESADDVMIDIFITQDSLAKPAEQKKKMFLYAYELLEQSGRFKK
;
A
#
# COMPACT_ATOMS: atom_id res chain seq x y z
N MET A 1 -18.95 23.16 68.19
CA MET A 1 -18.82 22.40 66.92
C MET A 1 -19.64 23.06 65.83
N THR A 2 -19.19 24.18 65.26
CA THR A 2 -19.94 24.91 64.19
C THR A 2 -19.04 25.71 63.24
N MET A 3 -17.73 25.40 63.19
CA MET A 3 -16.78 26.12 62.32
C MET A 3 -16.22 25.29 61.15
N THR A 4 -16.43 23.98 61.11
CA THR A 4 -15.90 23.10 60.06
C THR A 4 -16.79 22.99 58.81
N SER A 5 -18.08 23.31 58.91
CA SER A 5 -19.02 23.15 57.78
C SER A 5 -18.98 24.30 56.77
N ARG A 6 -18.73 25.55 57.19
CA ARG A 6 -18.68 26.71 56.28
C ARG A 6 -17.41 26.76 55.42
N TYR A 7 -16.28 26.29 55.93
CA TYR A 7 -15.04 26.20 55.15
C TYR A 7 -15.11 25.11 54.09
N PHE A 8 -15.81 23.99 54.37
CA PHE A 8 -15.96 22.90 53.39
C PHE A 8 -16.81 23.31 52.19
N CYS A 9 -17.84 24.15 52.40
CA CYS A 9 -18.74 24.63 51.35
C CYS A 9 -18.08 25.70 50.46
N LEU A 10 -17.29 26.62 51.04
CA LEU A 10 -16.56 27.63 50.26
C LEU A 10 -15.38 27.02 49.48
N LEU A 11 -14.72 26.00 50.02
CA LEU A 11 -13.66 25.27 49.32
C LEU A 11 -14.22 24.45 48.14
N THR A 12 -15.37 23.80 48.30
CA THR A 12 -16.03 23.07 47.20
C THR A 12 -16.50 23.99 46.09
N ILE A 13 -17.10 25.15 46.42
CA ILE A 13 -17.53 26.13 45.39
C ILE A 13 -16.32 26.73 44.65
N SER A 14 -15.21 26.99 45.34
CA SER A 14 -13.99 27.53 44.71
C SER A 14 -13.30 26.50 43.80
N ILE A 15 -13.28 25.23 44.22
CA ILE A 15 -12.77 24.13 43.39
C ILE A 15 -13.68 23.91 42.17
N SER A 16 -15.00 23.98 42.34
CA SER A 16 -15.95 23.88 41.22
C SER A 16 -15.82 25.03 40.22
N LEU A 17 -15.59 26.27 40.66
CA LEU A 17 -15.37 27.40 39.74
C LEU A 17 -14.02 27.29 38.99
N LEU A 18 -12.96 26.85 39.66
CA LEU A 18 -11.65 26.58 39.01
C LEU A 18 -11.75 25.44 38.00
N MET A 19 -12.47 24.36 38.33
CA MET A 19 -12.71 23.24 37.40
C MET A 19 -13.56 23.65 36.19
N VAL A 20 -14.54 24.54 36.36
CA VAL A 20 -15.33 25.07 35.24
C VAL A 20 -14.48 25.96 34.34
N GLN A 21 -13.59 26.79 34.91
CA GLN A 21 -12.71 27.66 34.14
C GLN A 21 -11.62 26.88 33.37
N GLU A 22 -11.12 25.79 33.94
CA GLU A 22 -10.21 24.87 33.24
C GLU A 22 -10.92 23.96 32.22
N CYS A 23 -12.18 23.54 32.46
CA CYS A 23 -13.01 22.84 31.48
C CYS A 23 -13.33 23.74 30.27
N VAL A 24 -13.62 25.02 30.50
CA VAL A 24 -13.82 26.00 29.43
C VAL A 24 -12.52 26.21 28.66
N GLN A 25 -11.36 26.30 29.32
CA GLN A 25 -10.06 26.37 28.63
C GLN A 25 -9.68 25.06 27.89
N ALA A 26 -10.09 23.89 28.38
CA ALA A 26 -9.87 22.61 27.70
C ALA A 26 -10.82 22.42 26.49
N ALA A 27 -12.07 22.85 26.61
CA ALA A 27 -13.01 22.96 25.50
C ALA A 27 -12.55 24.02 24.49
N GLU A 28 -11.92 25.11 24.94
CA GLU A 28 -11.25 26.11 24.08
C GLU A 28 -9.97 25.57 23.45
N ARG A 29 -9.22 24.66 24.10
CA ARG A 29 -8.08 23.93 23.47
C ARG A 29 -8.57 22.90 22.46
N LEU A 30 -9.68 22.22 22.70
CA LEU A 30 -10.33 21.31 21.74
C LEU A 30 -10.94 22.07 20.55
N ASN A 31 -11.58 23.21 20.80
CA ASN A 31 -12.07 24.15 19.77
C ASN A 31 -10.94 24.90 19.05
N GLY A 32 -9.82 25.14 19.73
CA GLY A 32 -8.58 25.72 19.17
C GLY A 32 -7.72 24.69 18.44
N LEU A 33 -8.04 23.40 18.61
CA LEU A 33 -7.57 22.28 17.81
C LEU A 33 -8.61 21.94 16.73
N LYS A 34 -9.17 22.94 16.05
CA LYS A 34 -9.59 22.67 14.67
C LYS A 34 -8.37 22.07 13.98
N VAL A 35 -8.54 21.06 13.13
CA VAL A 35 -7.57 20.89 12.05
C VAL A 35 -7.72 22.21 11.31
N ASP A 36 -6.89 23.20 11.64
CA ASP A 36 -6.87 24.47 10.94
C ASP A 36 -6.89 24.10 9.46
N LYS A 37 -7.68 24.80 8.65
CA LYS A 37 -7.68 24.61 7.21
C LYS A 37 -6.24 24.88 6.71
N VAL A 38 -5.36 23.89 6.81
CA VAL A 38 -3.93 23.98 6.46
C VAL A 38 -3.83 24.26 4.96
N VAL A 39 -4.89 23.94 4.22
CA VAL A 39 -5.15 24.37 2.85
C VAL A 39 -6.64 24.74 2.81
N SER A 40 -7.00 25.98 2.48
CA SER A 40 -8.41 26.32 2.27
C SER A 40 -8.85 25.74 0.92
N ASN A 41 -9.61 24.64 0.94
CA ASN A 41 -10.15 24.04 -0.29
C ASN A 41 -11.06 24.99 -1.06
N SER A 42 -11.72 25.96 -0.40
CA SER A 42 -12.66 26.88 -1.07
C SER A 42 -12.00 27.69 -2.17
N ASP A 43 -10.73 28.05 -1.99
CA ASP A 43 -10.03 28.95 -2.89
C ASP A 43 -9.49 28.20 -4.12
N LYS A 44 -9.45 26.85 -4.03
CA LYS A 44 -9.03 25.94 -5.10
C LYS A 44 -10.20 25.33 -5.86
N ILE A 45 -11.45 25.51 -5.41
CA ILE A 45 -12.61 25.03 -6.15
C ILE A 45 -12.96 26.06 -7.22
N LEU A 46 -12.64 25.73 -8.47
CA LEU A 46 -13.01 26.55 -9.62
C LEU A 46 -14.51 26.48 -9.89
N LYS A 47 -15.11 25.29 -9.73
CA LYS A 47 -16.54 25.06 -9.95
C LYS A 47 -17.05 23.84 -9.19
N GLN A 48 -18.27 23.94 -8.66
CA GLN A 48 -18.99 22.81 -8.06
C GLN A 48 -20.42 22.76 -8.63
N GLN A 49 -20.82 21.62 -9.19
CA GLN A 49 -22.13 21.44 -9.81
C GLN A 49 -22.81 20.18 -9.27
N LYS A 50 -23.95 20.36 -8.60
CA LYS A 50 -24.81 19.26 -8.16
C LYS A 50 -25.87 18.97 -9.21
N THR A 51 -26.11 17.68 -9.46
CA THR A 51 -27.15 17.16 -10.36
C THR A 51 -28.05 16.19 -9.60
N SER A 52 -29.15 15.74 -10.22
CA SER A 52 -30.05 14.75 -9.60
C SER A 52 -29.42 13.35 -9.45
N VAL A 53 -28.31 13.07 -10.12
CA VAL A 53 -27.65 11.75 -10.15
C VAL A 53 -26.24 11.76 -9.56
N GLY A 54 -25.69 12.93 -9.24
CA GLY A 54 -24.29 13.05 -8.84
C GLY A 54 -23.82 14.49 -8.66
N GLU A 55 -22.53 14.64 -8.39
CA GLU A 55 -21.87 15.93 -8.20
C GLU A 55 -20.57 15.98 -9.00
N LEU A 56 -20.28 17.12 -9.59
CA LEU A 56 -19.02 17.41 -10.28
C LEU A 56 -18.27 18.51 -9.53
N VAL A 57 -17.01 18.27 -9.22
CA VAL A 57 -16.13 19.26 -8.58
C VAL A 57 -14.90 19.47 -9.46
N ILE A 58 -14.61 20.72 -9.76
CA ILE A 58 -13.48 21.16 -10.59
C ILE A 58 -12.56 21.99 -9.71
N TYR A 59 -11.30 21.62 -9.69
CA TYR A 59 -10.25 22.25 -8.90
C TYR A 59 -9.24 22.96 -9.80
N ASP A 60 -8.84 24.15 -9.37
CA ASP A 60 -7.69 24.93 -9.82
C ASP A 60 -6.66 24.86 -8.67
N LEU A 61 -5.73 23.91 -8.79
CA LEU A 61 -4.80 23.57 -7.72
C LEU A 61 -3.62 24.54 -7.67
N ASN A 62 -3.20 25.08 -8.81
CA ASN A 62 -2.11 26.05 -8.93
C ASN A 62 -2.57 27.53 -8.95
N LEU A 63 -3.88 27.77 -8.96
CA LEU A 63 -4.53 29.09 -8.96
C LEU A 63 -4.27 29.91 -10.24
N ASP A 64 -4.12 29.24 -11.38
CA ASP A 64 -3.89 29.90 -12.68
C ASP A 64 -5.19 30.20 -13.46
N GLY A 65 -6.34 29.87 -12.88
CA GLY A 65 -7.67 30.05 -13.46
C GLY A 65 -8.10 28.92 -14.39
N LYS A 66 -7.29 27.88 -14.57
CA LYS A 66 -7.60 26.69 -15.37
C LYS A 66 -7.95 25.50 -14.46
N ALA A 67 -8.52 24.48 -15.06
CA ALA A 67 -8.96 23.30 -14.34
C ALA A 67 -7.86 22.24 -14.31
N ASP A 68 -7.31 21.98 -13.13
CA ASP A 68 -6.23 21.00 -12.92
C ASP A 68 -6.75 19.61 -12.59
N GLN A 69 -7.93 19.55 -11.97
CA GLN A 69 -8.54 18.28 -11.58
C GLN A 69 -10.07 18.38 -11.62
N GLU A 70 -10.69 17.35 -12.19
CA GLU A 70 -12.12 17.14 -12.18
C GLU A 70 -12.44 15.82 -11.48
N ILE A 71 -13.38 15.84 -10.54
CA ILE A 71 -13.87 14.64 -9.85
C ILE A 71 -15.38 14.56 -10.00
N GLU A 72 -15.85 13.44 -10.55
CA GLU A 72 -17.27 13.13 -10.67
C GLU A 72 -17.66 12.12 -9.57
N TYR A 73 -18.71 12.48 -8.84
CA TYR A 73 -19.30 11.69 -7.77
C TYR A 73 -20.68 11.17 -8.18
N ARG A 74 -21.00 9.95 -7.77
CA ARG A 74 -22.37 9.41 -7.77
C ARG A 74 -22.75 9.05 -6.33
N GLY A 75 -23.58 9.89 -5.71
CA GLY A 75 -23.78 9.80 -4.26
C GLY A 75 -22.50 10.13 -3.52
N LYS A 76 -21.96 9.17 -2.75
CA LYS A 76 -20.69 9.33 -2.01
C LYS A 76 -19.47 8.74 -2.73
N ASP A 77 -19.70 8.06 -3.85
CA ASP A 77 -18.64 7.35 -4.58
C ASP A 77 -18.01 8.23 -5.65
N ILE A 78 -16.68 8.14 -5.78
CA ILE A 78 -15.97 8.68 -6.93
C ILE A 78 -16.15 7.71 -8.10
N VAL A 79 -16.76 8.19 -9.19
CA VAL A 79 -16.96 7.38 -10.41
C VAL A 79 -15.94 7.71 -11.50
N LYS A 80 -15.42 8.94 -11.50
CA LYS A 80 -14.43 9.39 -12.48
C LYS A 80 -13.51 10.46 -11.89
N LYS A 81 -12.24 10.45 -12.30
CA LYS A 81 -11.27 11.55 -12.11
C LYS A 81 -10.67 11.93 -13.46
N SER A 82 -10.40 13.20 -13.67
CA SER A 82 -9.60 13.71 -14.79
C SER A 82 -8.59 14.69 -14.21
N ILE A 83 -7.32 14.55 -14.59
CA ILE A 83 -6.18 15.21 -13.95
C ILE A 83 -5.29 15.78 -15.05
N ASP A 84 -4.92 17.03 -14.89
CA ASP A 84 -3.83 17.69 -15.60
C ASP A 84 -2.56 17.49 -14.74
N ARG A 85 -1.61 16.69 -15.23
CA ARG A 85 -0.36 16.39 -14.50
C ARG A 85 0.71 17.43 -14.76
N ASN A 86 0.63 18.16 -15.87
CA ASN A 86 1.65 19.11 -16.32
C ASN A 86 1.23 20.59 -16.18
N PHE A 87 -0.03 20.87 -15.85
CA PHE A 87 -0.65 22.19 -15.65
C PHE A 87 -0.68 23.05 -16.92
N ASP A 88 -0.85 22.44 -18.09
CA ASP A 88 -0.98 23.17 -19.36
C ASP A 88 -2.42 23.61 -19.68
N GLY A 89 -3.41 23.08 -18.94
CA GLY A 89 -4.83 23.31 -19.12
C GLY A 89 -5.58 22.18 -19.83
N LEU A 90 -4.91 21.07 -20.14
CA LEU A 90 -5.49 19.88 -20.75
C LEU A 90 -5.34 18.67 -19.82
N TYR A 91 -6.40 17.87 -19.72
CA TYR A 91 -6.32 16.64 -18.94
C TYR A 91 -5.51 15.57 -19.67
N ASP A 92 -4.53 15.01 -18.98
CA ASP A 92 -3.60 14.00 -19.50
C ASP A 92 -3.66 12.68 -18.72
N HIS A 93 -4.49 12.61 -17.67
CA HIS A 93 -4.73 11.39 -16.90
C HIS A 93 -6.21 11.26 -16.52
N PHE A 94 -6.81 10.12 -16.85
CA PHE A 94 -8.22 9.85 -16.64
C PHE A 94 -8.38 8.54 -15.88
N ILE A 95 -9.17 8.55 -14.81
CA ILE A 95 -9.47 7.35 -14.01
C ILE A 95 -10.98 7.15 -14.02
N THR A 96 -11.45 5.95 -14.34
CA THR A 96 -12.86 5.57 -14.25
C THR A 96 -13.02 4.32 -13.41
N PHE A 97 -13.92 4.37 -12.43
CA PHE A 97 -14.21 3.24 -11.53
C PHE A 97 -15.43 2.46 -12.00
N TYR A 98 -15.36 1.13 -11.92
CA TYR A 98 -16.40 0.23 -12.42
C TYR A 98 -16.78 -0.83 -11.38
N ASN A 99 -18.04 -1.28 -11.44
CA ASN A 99 -18.52 -2.46 -10.73
C ASN A 99 -19.13 -3.48 -11.70
N LYS A 100 -18.43 -3.79 -12.79
CA LYS A 100 -18.97 -4.64 -13.86
C LYS A 100 -18.35 -6.04 -13.80
N ILE A 101 -19.18 -7.05 -13.62
CA ILE A 101 -18.74 -8.45 -13.66
C ILE A 101 -18.68 -8.92 -15.11
N ASP A 102 -17.50 -9.34 -15.54
CA ASP A 102 -17.33 -10.15 -16.74
C ASP A 102 -17.65 -11.62 -16.38
N LYS A 103 -18.87 -12.04 -16.74
CA LYS A 103 -19.36 -13.40 -16.47
C LYS A 103 -18.58 -14.48 -17.23
N GLN A 104 -17.97 -14.15 -18.38
CA GLN A 104 -17.24 -15.12 -19.18
C GLN A 104 -15.84 -15.36 -18.60
N LYS A 105 -15.15 -14.29 -18.20
CA LYS A 105 -13.80 -14.38 -17.65
C LYS A 105 -13.74 -14.64 -16.15
N LYS A 106 -14.88 -14.66 -15.45
CA LYS A 106 -14.96 -14.70 -13.98
C LYS A 106 -14.10 -13.60 -13.33
N GLN A 107 -14.11 -12.42 -13.93
CA GLN A 107 -13.34 -11.27 -13.51
C GLN A 107 -14.29 -10.10 -13.30
N ARG A 108 -13.97 -9.22 -12.37
CA ARG A 108 -14.73 -7.98 -12.18
C ARG A 108 -13.86 -6.80 -12.59
N LEU A 109 -14.30 -6.04 -13.57
CA LEU A 109 -13.66 -4.78 -13.94
C LEU A 109 -13.87 -3.79 -12.79
N ILE A 110 -12.76 -3.28 -12.25
CA ILE A 110 -12.79 -2.35 -11.12
C ILE A 110 -12.37 -0.93 -11.51
N GLN A 111 -11.47 -0.79 -12.49
CA GLN A 111 -10.86 0.50 -12.80
C GLN A 111 -10.27 0.49 -14.22
N ILE A 112 -10.38 1.63 -14.91
CA ILE A 112 -9.64 1.92 -16.13
C ILE A 112 -8.93 3.25 -15.93
N GLU A 113 -7.63 3.27 -16.18
CA GLU A 113 -6.81 4.48 -16.26
C GLU A 113 -6.33 4.71 -17.68
N LYS A 114 -6.32 5.97 -18.12
CA LYS A 114 -5.81 6.40 -19.41
C LYS A 114 -4.83 7.54 -19.20
N PHE A 115 -3.72 7.50 -19.92
CA PHE A 115 -2.66 8.49 -19.83
C PHE A 115 -2.28 8.96 -21.25
N ASP A 116 -2.14 10.27 -21.37
CA ASP A 116 -1.45 10.97 -22.45
C ASP A 116 -0.08 11.36 -21.87
N ASP A 117 0.93 10.52 -22.08
CA ASP A 117 2.24 10.65 -21.43
C ASP A 117 3.16 11.60 -22.21
N ASN A 118 2.89 11.84 -23.50
CA ASN A 118 3.63 12.79 -24.34
C ASN A 118 2.93 14.17 -24.49
N HIS A 119 1.71 14.30 -24.00
CA HIS A 119 0.87 15.51 -24.05
C HIS A 119 0.50 15.96 -25.48
N ASP A 120 0.24 15.01 -26.38
CA ASP A 120 -0.16 15.29 -27.77
C ASP A 120 -1.69 15.28 -27.99
N GLY A 121 -2.45 15.02 -26.93
CA GLY A 121 -3.91 14.92 -26.93
C GLY A 121 -4.44 13.53 -27.27
N LYS A 122 -3.58 12.52 -27.43
CA LYS A 122 -3.95 11.13 -27.66
C LYS A 122 -3.56 10.27 -26.45
N ILE A 123 -4.18 9.09 -26.36
CA ILE A 123 -3.93 8.17 -25.25
C ILE A 123 -2.80 7.24 -25.63
N ASP A 124 -1.69 7.37 -24.92
CA ASP A 124 -0.49 6.55 -25.13
C ASP A 124 -0.48 5.31 -24.24
N HIS A 125 -1.25 5.33 -23.17
CA HIS A 125 -1.20 4.30 -22.15
C HIS A 125 -2.58 4.10 -21.51
N LEU A 126 -3.01 2.84 -21.46
CA LEU A 126 -4.28 2.40 -20.90
C LEU A 126 -4.02 1.27 -19.90
N GLU A 127 -4.35 1.49 -18.63
CA GLU A 127 -4.38 0.43 -17.63
C GLU A 127 -5.81 0.00 -17.34
N THR A 128 -6.09 -1.29 -17.42
CA THR A 128 -7.37 -1.87 -17.03
C THR A 128 -7.16 -2.83 -15.87
N VAL A 129 -7.76 -2.51 -14.74
CA VAL A 129 -7.64 -3.32 -13.51
C VAL A 129 -8.89 -4.16 -13.32
N TYR A 130 -8.67 -5.45 -13.14
CA TYR A 130 -9.68 -6.43 -12.77
C TYR A 130 -9.39 -7.02 -11.40
N LEU A 131 -10.46 -7.41 -10.73
CA LEU A 131 -10.43 -8.32 -9.61
C LEU A 131 -10.70 -9.75 -10.10
N HIS A 132 -9.75 -10.66 -9.87
CA HIS A 132 -9.95 -12.09 -10.14
C HIS A 132 -10.91 -12.70 -9.12
N SER A 133 -12.00 -13.36 -9.55
CA SER A 133 -13.02 -13.83 -8.60
C SER A 133 -12.58 -15.02 -7.73
N MET A 134 -11.57 -15.78 -8.18
CA MET A 134 -11.13 -17.02 -7.51
C MET A 134 -9.77 -16.89 -6.81
N ILE A 135 -8.99 -15.83 -7.08
CA ILE A 135 -7.61 -15.68 -6.62
C ILE A 135 -7.50 -14.31 -5.96
N PRO A 136 -6.83 -14.16 -4.81
CA PRO A 136 -6.62 -12.88 -4.16
C PRO A 136 -5.64 -11.97 -4.92
N ARG A 137 -5.90 -11.68 -6.20
CA ARG A 137 -5.04 -10.89 -7.05
C ARG A 137 -5.85 -9.88 -7.87
N TYR A 138 -5.26 -8.70 -8.02
CA TYR A 138 -5.59 -7.79 -9.10
C TYR A 138 -4.92 -8.28 -10.38
N ILE A 139 -5.62 -8.16 -11.49
CA ILE A 139 -5.08 -8.37 -12.84
C ILE A 139 -5.05 -6.99 -13.48
N ILE A 140 -3.87 -6.55 -13.88
CA ILE A 140 -3.67 -5.25 -14.53
C ILE A 140 -3.27 -5.54 -15.97
N VAL A 141 -4.12 -5.13 -16.90
CA VAL A 141 -3.86 -5.19 -18.33
C VAL A 141 -3.38 -3.81 -18.75
N ILE A 142 -2.16 -3.74 -19.27
CA ILE A 142 -1.54 -2.49 -19.74
C ILE A 142 -1.50 -2.55 -21.26
N GLU A 143 -2.07 -1.54 -21.91
CA GLU A 143 -1.99 -1.32 -23.35
C GLU A 143 -1.26 0.00 -23.61
N MET A 144 -0.34 0.03 -24.59
CA MET A 144 0.47 1.21 -24.88
C MET A 144 0.65 1.45 -26.37
N ASP A 145 0.72 2.73 -26.71
CA ASP A 145 1.24 3.30 -27.95
C ASP A 145 2.71 3.67 -27.71
N LYS A 146 3.65 2.92 -28.32
CA LYS A 146 5.09 3.15 -28.07
C LYS A 146 5.72 4.10 -29.06
N ASP A 147 5.09 4.32 -30.21
CA ASP A 147 5.58 5.21 -31.26
C ASP A 147 4.80 6.53 -31.35
N PHE A 148 3.79 6.69 -30.50
CA PHE A 148 2.94 7.87 -30.36
C PHE A 148 2.16 8.18 -31.65
N ASP A 149 1.75 7.15 -32.41
CA ASP A 149 0.97 7.32 -33.65
C ASP A 149 -0.54 7.55 -33.39
N GLY A 150 -1.00 7.28 -32.17
CA GLY A 150 -2.37 7.33 -31.70
C GLY A 150 -3.06 5.97 -31.59
N LYS A 151 -2.35 4.86 -31.76
CA LYS A 151 -2.90 3.49 -31.67
C LYS A 151 -2.18 2.73 -30.59
N LEU A 152 -2.94 1.96 -29.81
CA LEU A 152 -2.36 1.04 -28.83
C LEU A 152 -1.98 -0.28 -29.52
N GLU A 153 -0.68 -0.51 -29.73
CA GLU A 153 -0.14 -1.72 -30.38
C GLU A 153 0.58 -2.66 -29.42
N PHE A 154 0.94 -2.20 -28.22
CA PHE A 154 1.54 -3.04 -27.18
C PHE A 154 0.50 -3.43 -26.13
N LYS A 155 0.53 -4.69 -25.69
CA LYS A 155 -0.32 -5.19 -24.61
C LYS A 155 0.44 -6.15 -23.71
N THR A 156 0.34 -5.95 -22.40
CA THR A 156 0.90 -6.83 -21.37
C THR A 156 -0.09 -7.00 -20.23
N THR A 157 0.06 -8.07 -19.44
CA THR A 157 -0.79 -8.34 -18.27
C THR A 157 0.07 -8.70 -17.07
N HIS A 158 -0.25 -8.11 -15.92
CA HIS A 158 0.44 -8.30 -14.66
C HIS A 158 -0.53 -8.66 -13.57
N THR A 159 -0.03 -9.33 -12.53
CA THR A 159 -0.85 -9.66 -11.37
C THR A 159 -0.21 -9.15 -10.09
N ILE A 160 -1.06 -8.63 -9.19
CA ILE A 160 -0.62 -8.12 -7.90
C ILE A 160 -1.43 -8.82 -6.81
N PRO A 161 -0.80 -9.49 -5.84
CA PRO A 161 -1.52 -10.08 -4.72
C PRO A 161 -2.15 -9.02 -3.83
N PHE A 162 -3.32 -9.33 -3.24
CA PHE A 162 -3.98 -8.55 -2.18
C PHE A 162 -3.23 -8.55 -0.84
N LYS A 163 -1.91 -8.36 -0.86
CA LYS A 163 -1.12 -8.32 0.37
C LYS A 163 -1.00 -6.87 0.83
N GLN A 164 -1.82 -6.50 1.81
CA GLN A 164 -1.44 -5.52 2.83
C GLN A 164 -0.70 -6.31 3.91
N GLN A 165 0.63 -6.24 3.92
CA GLN A 165 1.46 -6.90 4.93
C GLN A 165 2.47 -5.89 5.45
N GLY A 166 2.21 -5.33 6.64
CA GLY A 166 3.25 -4.73 7.44
C GLY A 166 4.21 -5.82 7.91
N ARG A 167 5.49 -5.73 7.53
CA ARG A 167 6.57 -6.41 8.26
C ARG A 167 7.50 -5.32 8.79
N TYR A 168 7.44 -5.08 10.09
CA TYR A 168 8.54 -4.44 10.82
C TYR A 168 8.83 -5.21 12.12
N PRO A 169 10.07 -5.68 12.32
CA PRO A 169 10.53 -6.06 13.64
C PRO A 169 10.86 -4.80 14.45
N CYS A 170 10.39 -4.76 15.69
CA CYS A 170 10.56 -3.68 16.65
C CYS A 170 12.04 -3.31 16.85
N ARG A 171 12.35 -2.00 16.91
CA ARG A 171 13.55 -1.49 17.57
C ARG A 171 13.18 -0.37 18.54
N GLN A 172 13.46 -0.62 19.81
CA GLN A 172 13.28 0.28 20.94
C GLN A 172 14.21 1.50 20.86
N LEU A 173 13.69 2.68 21.21
CA LEU A 173 14.42 3.79 21.86
C LEU A 173 13.42 4.54 22.74
N GLY A 174 13.83 4.92 23.96
CA GLY A 174 12.88 5.23 25.05
C GLY A 174 12.82 6.66 25.58
N ARG A 175 11.80 6.83 26.44
CA ARG A 175 11.61 7.68 27.65
C ARG A 175 11.15 9.16 27.57
N LEU A 176 10.20 9.41 28.50
CA LEU A 176 9.60 10.64 29.09
C LEU A 176 8.36 11.20 28.35
N ASP A 177 7.20 11.52 28.96
CA ASP A 177 6.94 11.76 30.38
C ASP A 177 5.46 11.64 30.83
N ASN A 178 5.27 11.40 32.13
CA ASN A 178 4.05 11.06 32.88
C ASN A 178 3.21 12.28 33.34
N VAL A 179 2.67 13.09 32.41
CA VAL A 179 1.81 14.23 32.79
C VAL A 179 0.36 14.11 32.30
N VAL A 180 0.10 13.27 31.30
CA VAL A 180 -1.23 13.15 30.66
C VAL A 180 -2.23 12.33 31.49
N LYS A 181 -1.74 11.44 32.36
CA LYS A 181 -2.56 10.45 33.09
C LYS A 181 -3.50 11.02 34.17
N LYS A 182 -3.47 12.32 34.45
CA LYS A 182 -4.33 12.95 35.48
C LYS A 182 -5.34 13.96 34.94
N LEU A 183 -5.34 14.24 33.65
CA LEU A 183 -6.26 15.21 33.02
C LEU A 183 -7.48 14.56 32.34
N ALA A 184 -7.44 13.25 32.07
CA ALA A 184 -8.49 12.56 31.33
C ALA A 184 -9.73 12.21 32.18
N ASP A 185 -9.57 12.04 33.50
CA ASP A 185 -10.64 11.50 34.36
C ASP A 185 -11.74 12.50 34.74
N ALA A 186 -11.63 13.79 34.37
CA ALA A 186 -12.49 14.85 34.93
C ALA A 186 -13.46 15.54 33.95
N THR A 187 -13.37 15.33 32.63
CA THR A 187 -13.84 16.38 31.68
C THR A 187 -14.93 15.99 30.67
N ILE A 188 -15.46 14.76 30.62
CA ILE A 188 -16.28 14.36 29.45
C ILE A 188 -17.59 13.69 29.85
N GLY A 189 -18.46 14.47 30.48
CA GLY A 189 -19.87 14.16 30.71
C GLY A 189 -20.83 14.78 29.68
N SER A 190 -20.35 15.35 28.57
CA SER A 190 -21.23 16.10 27.66
C SER A 190 -20.91 15.91 26.18
N VAL A 191 -21.88 15.29 25.48
CA VAL A 191 -22.10 15.24 24.02
C VAL A 191 -21.30 14.20 23.22
N VAL A 192 -21.47 12.91 23.57
CA VAL A 192 -21.17 11.80 22.66
C VAL A 192 -22.50 11.34 22.05
N HIS A 193 -22.78 11.73 20.81
CA HIS A 193 -23.92 11.19 20.06
C HIS A 193 -23.49 9.84 19.48
N MET A 194 -23.92 8.75 20.13
CA MET A 194 -23.63 7.40 19.68
C MET A 194 -24.77 6.91 18.80
N GLU A 195 -24.50 6.71 17.51
CA GLU A 195 -25.44 6.09 16.58
C GLU A 195 -24.86 4.76 16.11
N GLY A 196 -25.58 3.66 16.32
CA GLY A 196 -25.17 2.32 15.86
C GLY A 196 -23.84 1.82 16.44
N GLY A 197 -23.42 2.30 17.61
CA GLY A 197 -22.13 1.91 18.25
C GLY A 197 -20.91 2.70 17.75
N PHE A 198 -21.13 3.84 17.08
CA PHE A 198 -20.06 4.73 16.63
C PHE A 198 -20.11 6.09 17.33
N LEU A 199 -18.94 6.58 17.72
CA LEU A 199 -18.69 7.98 18.06
C LEU A 199 -18.38 8.77 16.78
N LEU A 200 -19.26 9.70 16.40
CA LEU A 200 -18.97 10.65 15.32
C LEU A 200 -18.09 11.79 15.85
N THR A 201 -16.96 12.06 15.18
CA THR A 201 -16.06 13.16 15.49
C THR A 201 -16.39 14.40 14.66
N ASP A 202 -16.02 15.57 15.18
CA ASP A 202 -16.14 16.86 14.50
C ASP A 202 -15.12 17.06 13.36
N PHE A 203 -14.15 16.14 13.22
CA PHE A 203 -13.11 16.17 12.19
C PHE A 203 -13.25 15.05 11.14
N GLY A 204 -14.46 14.50 10.95
CA GLY A 204 -14.79 13.67 9.79
C GLY A 204 -14.56 12.16 9.95
N PHE A 205 -14.52 11.65 11.19
CA PHE A 205 -14.43 10.21 11.46
C PHE A 205 -15.62 9.71 12.26
N LYS A 206 -15.95 8.43 12.11
CA LYS A 206 -16.85 7.72 13.01
C LYS A 206 -16.12 6.49 13.58
N ILE A 207 -15.98 6.43 14.90
CA ILE A 207 -15.11 5.48 15.59
C ILE A 207 -16.00 4.47 16.34
N HIS A 208 -15.84 3.18 16.02
CA HIS A 208 -16.61 2.13 16.69
C HIS A 208 -16.19 1.99 18.15
N ASN A 209 -17.14 1.67 19.04
CA ASN A 209 -16.88 1.48 20.48
C ASN A 209 -15.75 0.50 20.78
N GLY A 210 -15.61 -0.55 19.98
CA GLY A 210 -14.51 -1.50 20.13
C GLY A 210 -13.12 -0.84 20.06
N CYS A 211 -12.96 0.28 19.36
CA CYS A 211 -11.71 1.05 19.40
C CYS A 211 -11.54 1.79 20.72
N LEU A 212 -12.60 2.38 21.26
CA LEU A 212 -12.54 3.12 22.53
C LEU A 212 -12.30 2.15 23.71
N GLU A 213 -12.95 0.99 23.68
CA GLU A 213 -12.83 -0.04 24.71
C GLU A 213 -11.45 -0.71 24.73
N ASN A 214 -10.88 -0.99 23.55
CA ASN A 214 -9.62 -1.70 23.44
C ASN A 214 -8.41 -0.77 23.67
N PHE A 215 -8.50 0.52 23.35
CA PHE A 215 -7.41 1.49 23.50
C PHE A 215 -7.65 2.44 24.68
N LYS A 216 -7.28 1.99 25.88
CA LYS A 216 -7.41 2.75 27.13
C LYS A 216 -6.17 3.63 27.41
N PRO A 217 -6.32 4.77 28.11
CA PRO A 217 -7.58 5.32 28.67
C PRO A 217 -8.55 5.81 27.60
N ASP A 218 -9.83 5.94 27.96
CA ASP A 218 -10.89 6.41 27.06
C ASP A 218 -10.44 7.69 26.31
N PHE A 219 -10.78 7.77 25.02
CA PHE A 219 -10.36 8.84 24.08
C PHE A 219 -8.90 8.86 23.63
N TYR A 220 -8.01 8.04 24.19
CA TYR A 220 -6.63 7.91 23.70
C TYR A 220 -6.59 7.66 22.18
N PHE A 221 -7.41 6.72 21.69
CA PHE A 221 -7.51 6.44 20.25
C PHE A 221 -7.94 7.66 19.42
N VAL A 222 -8.88 8.45 19.93
CA VAL A 222 -9.38 9.67 19.24
C VAL A 222 -8.26 10.70 19.12
N GLU A 223 -7.47 10.87 20.19
CA GLU A 223 -6.30 11.76 20.18
C GLU A 223 -5.22 11.28 19.21
N GLN A 224 -4.92 9.97 19.18
CA GLN A 224 -3.95 9.41 18.24
C GLN A 224 -4.41 9.60 16.79
N LEU A 225 -5.69 9.37 16.50
CA LEU A 225 -6.25 9.58 15.17
C LEU A 225 -6.16 11.05 14.74
N LYS A 226 -6.54 11.98 15.62
CA LYS A 226 -6.45 13.42 15.36
C LYS A 226 -5.00 13.86 15.16
N SER A 227 -4.08 13.36 15.99
CA SER A 227 -2.64 13.65 15.88
C SER A 227 -2.04 13.12 14.59
N ALA A 228 -2.40 11.89 14.18
CA ALA A 228 -1.98 11.30 12.92
C ALA A 228 -2.37 12.17 11.72
N MET A 229 -3.63 12.60 11.66
CA MET A 229 -4.11 13.47 10.58
C MET A 229 -3.40 14.82 10.58
N HIS A 230 -3.23 15.45 11.74
CA HIS A 230 -2.56 16.73 11.86
C HIS A 230 -1.08 16.64 11.41
N LYS A 231 -0.32 15.68 11.94
CA LYS A 231 1.09 15.45 11.59
C LYS A 231 1.25 15.19 10.09
N GLY A 232 0.42 14.30 9.53
CA GLY A 232 0.50 13.94 8.11
C GLY A 232 0.13 15.08 7.16
N LEU A 233 -0.94 15.84 7.44
CA LEU A 233 -1.33 17.00 6.62
C LEU A 233 -0.32 18.14 6.73
N ALA A 234 0.25 18.40 7.92
CA ALA A 234 1.31 19.38 8.10
C ALA A 234 2.58 18.97 7.33
N CYS A 235 2.92 17.69 7.32
CA CYS A 235 4.00 17.14 6.50
C CYS A 235 3.73 17.37 5.00
N PHE A 236 2.52 17.11 4.51
CA PHE A 236 2.17 17.37 3.10
C PHE A 236 2.30 18.84 2.71
N ALA A 237 1.83 19.75 3.57
CA ALA A 237 2.01 21.19 3.35
C ALA A 237 3.49 21.60 3.30
N LYS A 238 4.33 20.99 4.15
CA LYS A 238 5.78 21.20 4.11
C LYS A 238 6.40 20.69 2.80
N LEU A 239 6.07 19.46 2.38
CA LEU A 239 6.56 18.88 1.13
C LEU A 239 6.18 19.75 -0.08
N GLU A 240 4.95 20.26 -0.09
CA GLU A 240 4.49 21.19 -1.12
C GLU A 240 5.30 22.49 -1.12
N SER A 241 5.52 23.11 0.05
CA SER A 241 6.32 24.33 0.15
C SER A 241 7.76 24.14 -0.34
N GLU A 242 8.36 22.97 -0.08
CA GLU A 242 9.69 22.63 -0.60
C GLU A 242 9.68 22.37 -2.10
N PHE A 243 8.65 21.70 -2.60
CA PHE A 243 8.45 21.42 -4.02
C PHE A 243 8.32 22.71 -4.85
N GLN A 244 7.52 23.67 -4.37
CA GLN A 244 7.26 24.95 -5.04
C GLN A 244 8.51 25.77 -5.34
N LYS A 245 9.60 25.58 -4.56
CA LYS A 245 10.87 26.28 -4.81
C LYS A 245 11.46 25.98 -6.19
N ASN A 246 11.10 24.85 -6.80
CA ASN A 246 11.69 24.38 -8.06
C ASN A 246 10.66 23.88 -9.10
N SER A 247 9.36 24.00 -8.84
CA SER A 247 8.32 23.30 -9.63
C SER A 247 7.66 24.13 -10.73
N GLN A 248 8.06 25.40 -10.93
CA GLN A 248 7.52 26.30 -11.97
C GLN A 248 5.98 26.35 -12.02
N GLY A 249 5.31 26.42 -10.86
CA GLY A 249 3.85 26.50 -10.78
C GLY A 249 3.11 25.15 -10.81
N ARG A 250 3.81 24.02 -10.96
CA ARG A 250 3.21 22.69 -10.77
C ARG A 250 2.94 22.44 -9.29
N VAL A 251 1.92 21.65 -8.95
CA VAL A 251 1.67 21.19 -7.56
C VAL A 251 2.14 19.74 -7.31
N SER A 252 2.51 19.44 -6.07
CA SER A 252 2.96 18.10 -5.69
C SER A 252 1.80 17.10 -5.53
N GLY A 253 2.12 15.81 -5.64
CA GLY A 253 1.19 14.74 -5.28
C GLY A 253 0.79 14.77 -3.79
N ALA A 254 1.69 15.24 -2.91
CA ALA A 254 1.37 15.44 -1.50
C ALA A 254 0.24 16.47 -1.31
N LEU A 255 0.26 17.60 -2.03
CA LEU A 255 -0.82 18.58 -1.99
C LEU A 255 -2.12 18.01 -2.56
N LYS A 256 -2.07 17.29 -3.70
CA LYS A 256 -3.23 16.60 -4.28
C LYS A 256 -3.87 15.65 -3.27
N ASN A 257 -3.07 14.89 -2.53
CA ASN A 257 -3.54 13.99 -1.48
C ASN A 257 -4.10 14.75 -0.26
N ALA A 258 -3.48 15.85 0.18
CA ALA A 258 -3.99 16.67 1.28
C ALA A 258 -5.41 17.19 1.01
N ILE A 259 -5.64 17.70 -0.20
CA ILE A 259 -6.94 18.21 -0.65
C ILE A 259 -7.96 17.07 -0.71
N ALA A 260 -7.58 15.92 -1.26
CA ALA A 260 -8.46 14.75 -1.35
C ALA A 260 -8.84 14.19 0.04
N ILE A 261 -7.92 14.20 1.01
CA ILE A 261 -8.20 13.84 2.41
C ILE A 261 -9.25 14.77 3.01
N GLN A 262 -9.06 16.08 2.88
CA GLN A 262 -9.99 17.06 3.41
C GLN A 262 -11.38 16.91 2.77
N ASP A 263 -11.45 16.77 1.44
CA ASP A 263 -12.70 16.57 0.72
C ASP A 263 -13.43 15.29 1.16
N LEU A 264 -12.69 14.19 1.37
CA LEU A 264 -13.26 12.94 1.89
C LEU A 264 -13.86 13.13 3.28
N LEU A 265 -13.10 13.74 4.20
CA LEU A 265 -13.52 13.96 5.60
C LEU A 265 -14.72 14.90 5.73
N GLU A 266 -14.83 15.91 4.85
CA GLU A 266 -15.97 16.84 4.81
C GLU A 266 -17.25 16.19 4.25
N ARG A 267 -17.12 15.26 3.30
CA ARG A 267 -18.27 14.64 2.60
C ARG A 267 -18.77 13.36 3.24
N SER A 268 -17.85 12.54 3.75
CA SER A 268 -18.11 11.16 4.14
C SER A 268 -17.29 10.79 5.37
N PRO A 269 -17.94 10.66 6.55
CA PRO A 269 -17.23 10.24 7.76
C PRO A 269 -16.55 8.88 7.59
N VAL A 270 -15.24 8.84 7.82
CA VAL A 270 -14.44 7.60 7.71
C VAL A 270 -14.68 6.71 8.91
N SER A 271 -15.12 5.48 8.65
CA SER A 271 -15.37 4.48 9.68
C SER A 271 -14.06 3.93 10.21
N VAL A 272 -13.89 3.84 11.53
CA VAL A 272 -12.75 3.17 12.15
C VAL A 272 -13.23 2.08 13.08
N VAL A 273 -12.77 0.84 12.87
CA VAL A 273 -13.18 -0.33 13.64
C VAL A 273 -11.95 -1.07 14.19
N CYS A 274 -12.08 -1.67 15.38
CA CYS A 274 -10.98 -2.36 16.07
C CYS A 274 -11.42 -3.74 16.60
N SER A 275 -12.48 -4.29 16.01
CA SER A 275 -13.18 -5.49 16.48
C SER A 275 -13.57 -6.42 15.32
N GLU A 276 -12.84 -6.36 14.21
CA GLU A 276 -13.07 -7.27 13.08
C GLU A 276 -12.36 -8.61 13.32
N HIS A 277 -13.16 -9.66 13.56
CA HIS A 277 -12.64 -11.00 13.87
C HIS A 277 -12.56 -11.93 12.64
N GLY A 278 -13.27 -11.62 11.55
CA GLY A 278 -13.33 -12.45 10.34
C GLY A 278 -12.15 -12.30 9.38
N TYR A 279 -11.27 -11.32 9.61
CA TYR A 279 -10.13 -11.04 8.73
C TYR A 279 -8.94 -11.96 9.03
N ASN A 280 -8.22 -12.36 7.98
CA ASN A 280 -6.96 -13.11 8.15
C ASN A 280 -5.80 -12.16 8.49
N TRP A 281 -5.67 -11.86 9.77
CA TRP A 281 -4.62 -11.03 10.34
C TRP A 281 -3.21 -11.67 10.31
N SER A 282 -3.07 -12.92 9.88
CA SER A 282 -1.84 -13.72 9.98
C SER A 282 -1.36 -14.21 8.62
N SER A 283 -1.31 -13.33 7.62
CA SER A 283 -0.88 -13.71 6.27
C SER A 283 0.66 -13.69 6.13
N GLY A 284 1.24 -14.73 5.50
CA GLY A 284 2.63 -14.72 4.99
C GLY A 284 3.76 -14.50 6.01
N GLY A 285 3.64 -15.02 7.23
CA GLY A 285 4.73 -15.00 8.22
C GLY A 285 4.92 -13.66 8.94
N GLY A 286 3.89 -12.81 8.98
CA GLY A 286 3.81 -11.58 9.81
C GLY A 286 2.38 -11.28 10.26
N GLU A 287 2.22 -10.42 11.28
CA GLU A 287 0.93 -9.90 11.74
C GLU A 287 0.56 -8.64 10.92
N VAL A 288 -0.64 -8.62 10.32
CA VAL A 288 -1.19 -7.42 9.67
C VAL A 288 -1.71 -6.48 10.75
N MET A 289 -1.30 -5.22 10.74
CA MET A 289 -1.60 -4.25 11.81
C MET A 289 -2.97 -3.60 11.62
N ALA A 290 -3.26 -3.25 10.38
CA ALA A 290 -4.51 -2.68 9.95
C ALA A 290 -4.75 -2.98 8.46
N HIS A 291 -5.96 -2.71 8.00
CA HIS A 291 -6.29 -2.58 6.59
C HIS A 291 -7.38 -1.54 6.39
N ALA A 292 -7.47 -1.00 5.17
CA ALA A 292 -8.49 -0.05 4.78
C ALA A 292 -9.15 -0.41 3.45
N SER A 293 -10.39 0.05 3.31
CA SER A 293 -11.13 0.03 2.05
C SER A 293 -10.47 0.94 1.02
N THR A 294 -10.58 0.60 -0.27
CA THR A 294 -10.03 1.43 -1.36
C THR A 294 -11.10 2.05 -2.25
N ALA A 295 -12.32 1.48 -2.27
CA ALA A 295 -13.52 2.04 -2.89
C ALA A 295 -14.75 1.18 -2.53
N GLU A 296 -15.93 1.77 -2.34
CA GLU A 296 -17.17 1.03 -1.97
C GLU A 296 -17.47 -0.11 -2.97
N ILE A 297 -17.27 0.18 -4.25
CA ILE A 297 -17.46 -0.75 -5.36
C ILE A 297 -16.49 -1.94 -5.30
N VAL A 298 -15.23 -1.72 -4.90
CA VAL A 298 -14.21 -2.78 -4.82
C VAL A 298 -14.45 -3.66 -3.60
N ASP A 299 -15.01 -3.11 -2.53
CA ASP A 299 -15.14 -3.80 -1.25
C ASP A 299 -16.47 -4.57 -1.08
N GLN A 300 -17.37 -4.58 -2.08
CA GLN A 300 -18.60 -5.40 -2.05
C GLN A 300 -18.38 -6.92 -1.89
N GLN A 301 -17.17 -7.42 -2.12
CA GLN A 301 -16.79 -8.83 -1.85
C GLN A 301 -16.11 -9.03 -0.49
N ARG A 302 -15.68 -7.95 0.18
CA ARG A 302 -15.13 -7.95 1.55
C ARG A 302 -16.01 -7.07 2.42
N LYS A 303 -17.24 -7.52 2.63
CA LYS A 303 -18.12 -6.91 3.62
C LYS A 303 -17.47 -7.04 4.99
N VAL A 304 -17.09 -5.91 5.58
CA VAL A 304 -16.60 -5.88 6.96
C VAL A 304 -17.82 -5.84 7.86
N PHE A 305 -17.96 -6.89 8.68
CA PHE A 305 -19.05 -7.00 9.64
C PHE A 305 -18.54 -6.82 11.05
N ILE A 306 -19.20 -5.94 11.81
CA ILE A 306 -19.03 -5.81 13.25
C ILE A 306 -20.34 -6.24 13.90
N GLY A 307 -20.38 -7.49 14.39
CA GLY A 307 -21.65 -8.15 14.68
C GLY A 307 -22.50 -8.25 13.42
N ASP A 308 -23.72 -7.73 13.46
CA ASP A 308 -24.64 -7.70 12.30
C ASP A 308 -24.48 -6.45 11.41
N LEU A 309 -23.62 -5.51 11.80
CA LEU A 309 -23.44 -4.25 11.08
C LEU A 309 -22.42 -4.38 9.94
N GLU A 310 -22.87 -4.18 8.70
CA GLU A 310 -22.00 -4.02 7.54
C GLU A 310 -21.39 -2.60 7.53
N VAL A 311 -20.07 -2.51 7.67
CA VAL A 311 -19.33 -1.25 7.60
C VAL A 311 -18.77 -1.09 6.19
N LYS A 312 -19.15 0.01 5.54
CA LYS A 312 -18.80 0.33 4.15
C LYS A 312 -17.64 1.31 4.08
N HIS A 313 -17.05 1.40 2.88
CA HIS A 313 -16.13 2.48 2.52
C HIS A 313 -16.74 3.86 2.79
N PRO A 314 -15.96 4.86 3.24
CA PRO A 314 -14.58 4.75 3.69
C PRO A 314 -14.45 4.08 5.07
N LEU A 315 -13.46 3.18 5.20
CA LEU A 315 -13.23 2.30 6.34
C LEU A 315 -11.73 2.08 6.58
N ILE A 316 -11.37 2.10 7.87
CA ILE A 316 -10.10 1.62 8.43
C ILE A 316 -10.43 0.56 9.50
N SER A 317 -9.80 -0.60 9.41
CA SER A 317 -9.93 -1.70 10.38
C SER A 317 -8.57 -2.00 11.01
N ILE A 318 -8.49 -1.87 12.33
CA ILE A 318 -7.30 -2.15 13.12
C ILE A 318 -7.38 -3.58 13.66
N ASN A 319 -6.28 -4.31 13.59
CA ASN A 319 -6.20 -5.68 14.08
C ASN A 319 -6.54 -5.76 15.57
N PRO A 320 -7.60 -6.49 15.98
CA PRO A 320 -7.97 -6.59 17.39
C PRO A 320 -6.86 -7.20 18.27
N LYS A 321 -6.02 -8.09 17.71
CA LYS A 321 -4.89 -8.71 18.43
C LYS A 321 -3.71 -7.76 18.67
N TYR A 322 -3.62 -6.72 17.84
CA TYR A 322 -2.66 -5.64 18.05
C TYR A 322 -3.04 -4.82 19.29
N VAL A 323 -4.31 -4.84 19.66
CA VAL A 323 -4.84 -4.09 20.80
C VAL A 323 -4.87 -4.91 22.10
N SER A 324 -5.00 -6.24 22.04
CA SER A 324 -5.16 -7.11 23.21
C SER A 324 -3.85 -7.55 23.91
N LYS A 325 -2.67 -7.11 23.48
CA LYS A 325 -1.38 -7.43 24.14
C LYS A 325 -1.09 -6.55 25.38
N GLY A 326 -2.06 -5.76 25.83
CA GLY A 326 -1.99 -4.84 26.97
C GLY A 326 -2.20 -5.45 28.36
N GLU A 327 -2.61 -6.71 28.48
CA GLU A 327 -3.01 -7.31 29.77
C GLU A 327 -1.89 -8.02 30.56
N SER A 328 -0.64 -8.08 30.07
CA SER A 328 0.45 -8.62 30.89
C SER A 328 1.08 -7.51 31.73
N ASP A 329 0.84 -7.55 33.04
CA ASP A 329 1.39 -6.68 34.10
C ASP A 329 2.94 -6.63 34.21
N THR A 330 3.68 -7.22 33.27
CA THR A 330 5.13 -7.08 33.22
C THR A 330 5.49 -5.90 32.31
N ALA A 331 5.87 -4.80 32.95
CA ALA A 331 6.13 -3.46 32.43
C ALA A 331 7.28 -3.33 31.39
N GLN A 332 7.37 -4.21 30.39
CA GLN A 332 8.45 -4.17 29.40
C GLN A 332 8.06 -4.53 27.95
N SER A 333 6.79 -4.78 27.60
CA SER A 333 6.44 -5.10 26.19
C SER A 333 5.11 -4.60 25.62
N SER A 334 4.32 -3.78 26.33
CA SER A 334 2.90 -3.59 25.95
C SER A 334 2.42 -2.15 25.70
N TYR A 335 3.31 -1.18 25.55
CA TYR A 335 2.91 0.11 24.97
C TYR A 335 3.10 0.05 23.47
N LEU A 336 1.99 0.10 22.74
CA LEU A 336 1.98 0.59 21.36
C LEU A 336 2.82 1.86 21.32
N ASP A 337 3.84 1.89 20.47
CA ASP A 337 4.54 3.13 20.21
C ASP A 337 3.50 4.10 19.62
N HIS A 338 3.29 5.24 20.28
CA HIS A 338 2.32 6.26 19.85
C HIS A 338 2.51 6.58 18.35
N ASP A 339 3.78 6.59 17.91
CA ASP A 339 4.13 6.87 16.54
C ASP A 339 3.76 5.73 15.57
N GLU A 340 3.72 4.47 16.02
CA GLU A 340 3.32 3.32 15.18
C GLU A 340 1.80 3.29 14.91
N LEU A 341 0.99 3.60 15.93
CA LEU A 341 -0.45 3.73 15.72
C LEU A 341 -0.76 4.93 14.83
N GLN A 342 -0.13 6.08 15.06
CA GLN A 342 -0.35 7.27 14.25
C GLN A 342 0.07 7.07 12.79
N MET A 343 1.24 6.47 12.56
CA MET A 343 1.72 6.21 11.20
C MET A 343 0.78 5.25 10.46
N THR A 344 0.30 4.20 11.16
CA THR A 344 -0.66 3.23 10.60
C THR A 344 -1.98 3.91 10.24
N LEU A 345 -2.54 4.73 11.13
CA LEU A 345 -3.80 5.44 10.87
C LEU A 345 -3.69 6.37 9.65
N PHE A 346 -2.55 7.06 9.49
CA PHE A 346 -2.33 7.91 8.32
C PHE A 346 -2.13 7.11 7.03
N HIS A 347 -1.35 6.02 7.09
CA HIS A 347 -1.17 5.08 5.99
C HIS A 347 -2.51 4.51 5.48
N GLU A 348 -3.33 4.01 6.40
CA GLU A 348 -4.63 3.42 6.06
C GLU A 348 -5.63 4.46 5.55
N HIS A 349 -5.50 5.72 5.98
CA HIS A 349 -6.31 6.79 5.43
C HIS A 349 -5.98 7.08 3.96
N LEU A 350 -4.72 6.98 3.54
CA LEU A 350 -4.33 7.15 2.13
C LEU A 350 -4.96 6.09 1.21
N HIS A 351 -5.18 4.86 1.70
CA HIS A 351 -5.89 3.83 0.95
C HIS A 351 -7.35 4.22 0.65
N ASN A 352 -8.01 4.97 1.53
CA ASN A 352 -9.37 5.46 1.30
C ASN A 352 -9.47 6.50 0.16
N LEU A 353 -8.35 6.99 -0.37
CA LEU A 353 -8.30 7.82 -1.58
C LEU A 353 -8.24 7.00 -2.89
N GLY A 354 -8.11 5.66 -2.75
CA GLY A 354 -7.94 4.71 -3.84
C GLY A 354 -6.49 4.23 -4.05
N HIS A 355 -5.53 4.73 -3.28
CA HIS A 355 -4.12 4.32 -3.40
C HIS A 355 -3.94 2.86 -3.00
N ARG A 356 -3.14 2.10 -3.76
CA ARG A 356 -2.89 0.66 -3.52
C ARG A 356 -1.40 0.37 -3.53
N HIS A 357 -0.99 -0.63 -2.77
CA HIS A 357 0.38 -1.10 -2.84
C HIS A 357 0.70 -1.72 -4.19
N GLY A 358 1.81 -1.28 -4.80
CA GLY A 358 2.30 -1.78 -6.09
C GLY A 358 1.44 -1.39 -7.31
N ASN A 359 0.50 -0.45 -7.18
CA ASN A 359 -0.24 0.11 -8.32
C ASN A 359 -0.37 1.61 -8.10
N GLY A 360 -0.01 2.42 -9.09
CA GLY A 360 0.24 3.83 -8.84
C GLY A 360 1.59 4.09 -8.18
N VAL A 361 1.81 5.37 -7.90
CA VAL A 361 2.85 5.82 -6.98
C VAL A 361 2.52 5.32 -5.56
N GLU A 362 3.48 4.66 -4.93
CA GLU A 362 3.38 4.22 -3.53
C GLU A 362 3.37 5.42 -2.58
N TYR A 363 2.18 5.89 -2.20
CA TYR A 363 2.02 6.96 -1.21
C TYR A 363 1.96 6.44 0.22
N SER A 364 1.26 5.34 0.47
CA SER A 364 0.93 4.90 1.83
C SER A 364 2.18 4.67 2.68
N TYR A 365 3.07 3.75 2.28
CA TYR A 365 4.30 3.50 3.05
C TYR A 365 5.33 4.63 2.92
N ALA A 366 5.41 5.28 1.76
CA ALA A 366 6.38 6.36 1.55
C ALA A 366 6.08 7.55 2.47
N CYS A 367 4.80 7.94 2.57
CA CYS A 367 4.37 9.03 3.42
C CYS A 367 4.33 8.65 4.90
N GLU A 368 4.00 7.41 5.24
CA GLU A 368 4.21 6.86 6.59
C GLU A 368 5.65 7.13 7.04
N LYS A 369 6.64 6.72 6.24
CA LYS A 369 8.05 6.91 6.59
C LYS A 369 8.51 8.36 6.52
N CYS A 370 8.10 9.11 5.52
CA CYS A 370 8.50 10.52 5.40
C CYS A 370 7.98 11.37 6.57
N CYS A 371 6.70 11.21 6.92
CA CYS A 371 6.02 12.13 7.83
C CYS A 371 6.15 11.75 9.30
N PHE A 372 6.39 10.47 9.60
CA PHE A 372 6.41 9.96 10.98
C PHE A 372 7.76 9.42 11.45
N SER A 373 8.80 9.36 10.58
CA SER A 373 10.13 8.92 11.02
C SER A 373 10.98 10.08 11.51
N ASP A 374 11.53 10.02 12.72
CA ASP A 374 12.42 11.03 13.30
C ASP A 374 13.83 11.15 12.70
N SER A 375 14.17 10.28 11.74
CA SER A 375 15.46 10.35 11.06
C SER A 375 15.55 11.59 10.17
N ALA A 376 16.47 12.50 10.50
CA ALA A 376 16.78 13.66 9.67
C ALA A 376 17.20 13.28 8.23
N ALA A 377 17.81 12.10 8.05
CA ALA A 377 18.16 11.57 6.73
C ALA A 377 16.92 11.15 5.90
N ILE A 378 15.81 10.85 6.57
CA ILE A 378 14.52 10.54 5.95
C ILE A 378 13.72 11.84 5.72
N LYS A 379 13.64 12.73 6.73
CA LYS A 379 12.84 13.98 6.69
C LYS A 379 13.37 15.07 5.73
N SER A 380 14.64 15.05 5.34
CA SER A 380 15.27 16.11 4.51
C SER A 380 15.54 15.66 3.07
N GLY A 381 14.48 15.39 2.29
CA GLY A 381 14.61 15.04 0.88
C GLY A 381 15.09 13.60 0.60
N GLY A 382 15.04 12.72 1.60
CA GLY A 382 15.28 11.30 1.43
C GLY A 382 14.27 10.65 0.48
N ALA A 383 14.59 9.47 -0.06
CA ALA A 383 13.77 8.80 -1.07
C ALA A 383 12.29 8.63 -0.67
N ALA A 384 12.00 8.32 0.61
CA ALA A 384 10.63 8.24 1.13
C ALA A 384 9.86 9.56 0.94
N CYS A 385 10.50 10.71 1.21
CA CYS A 385 9.88 12.01 1.03
C CYS A 385 9.75 12.41 -0.44
N ARG A 386 10.69 12.02 -1.31
CA ARG A 386 10.54 12.23 -2.77
C ARG A 386 9.36 11.42 -3.32
N LEU A 387 9.23 10.16 -2.90
CA LEU A 387 8.08 9.30 -3.21
C LEU A 387 6.78 9.92 -2.71
N CYS A 388 6.74 10.34 -1.44
CA CYS A 388 5.56 10.96 -0.84
C CYS A 388 5.19 12.31 -1.50
N THR A 389 6.18 13.09 -1.96
CA THR A 389 5.95 14.32 -2.75
C THR A 389 5.26 14.01 -4.07
N GLY A 390 5.49 12.82 -4.66
CA GLY A 390 4.73 12.36 -5.82
C GLY A 390 5.04 13.08 -7.14
N ASN A 391 6.24 13.66 -7.29
CA ASN A 391 6.64 14.36 -8.53
C ASN A 391 7.18 13.39 -9.59
N TYR A 392 6.29 12.59 -10.17
CA TYR A 392 6.59 11.64 -11.22
C TYR A 392 5.56 11.75 -12.34
N SER A 393 6.00 11.53 -13.59
CA SER A 393 5.08 11.45 -14.73
C SER A 393 4.22 10.18 -14.64
N SER A 394 4.83 9.05 -14.27
CA SER A 394 4.14 7.78 -14.05
C SER A 394 4.93 6.86 -13.11
N GLU A 395 4.27 5.80 -12.62
CA GLU A 395 4.88 4.69 -11.85
C GLU A 395 5.88 3.86 -12.67
N LEU A 396 5.94 4.08 -13.98
CA LEU A 396 6.88 3.43 -14.89
C LEU A 396 8.09 4.32 -15.22
N SER A 397 8.11 5.56 -14.72
CA SER A 397 9.26 6.43 -14.93
C SER A 397 10.50 5.89 -14.22
N LYS A 398 11.67 5.92 -14.89
CA LYS A 398 12.94 5.50 -14.26
C LYS A 398 13.23 6.26 -12.96
N LYS A 399 12.83 7.54 -12.90
CA LYS A 399 12.96 8.37 -11.71
C LYS A 399 12.20 7.78 -10.51
N TYR A 400 10.92 7.45 -10.69
CA TYR A 400 10.12 6.82 -9.64
C TYR A 400 10.73 5.49 -9.18
N ILE A 401 11.09 4.64 -10.13
CA ILE A 401 11.66 3.32 -9.82
C ILE A 401 13.02 3.44 -9.11
N SER A 402 13.85 4.41 -9.50
CA SER A 402 15.10 4.73 -8.80
C SER A 402 14.87 5.15 -7.35
N ASP A 403 13.90 6.04 -7.11
CA ASP A 403 13.54 6.49 -5.75
C ASP A 403 12.96 5.32 -4.92
N MET A 404 12.18 4.43 -5.53
CA MET A 404 11.71 3.19 -4.90
C MET A 404 12.86 2.25 -4.50
N ILE A 405 13.88 2.08 -5.36
CA ILE A 405 15.05 1.25 -5.06
C ILE A 405 15.83 1.83 -3.87
N GLU A 406 16.11 3.14 -3.90
CA GLU A 406 16.84 3.82 -2.81
C GLU A 406 16.09 3.72 -1.48
N TRP A 407 14.77 3.94 -1.51
CA TRP A 407 13.94 3.79 -0.33
C TRP A 407 13.91 2.34 0.18
N ALA A 408 13.73 1.36 -0.71
CA ALA A 408 13.72 -0.05 -0.34
C ALA A 408 15.03 -0.50 0.31
N GLU A 409 16.17 -0.05 -0.22
CA GLU A 409 17.49 -0.37 0.34
C GLU A 409 17.73 0.31 1.68
N SER A 410 17.41 1.60 1.81
CA SER A 410 17.59 2.35 3.05
C SER A 410 16.68 1.86 4.18
N SER A 411 15.50 1.35 3.85
CA SER A 411 14.58 0.80 4.85
C SER A 411 15.04 -0.52 5.47
N GLY A 412 15.94 -1.25 4.80
CA GLY A 412 16.33 -2.61 5.20
C GLY A 412 15.21 -3.66 5.11
N SER A 413 14.02 -3.28 4.65
CA SER A 413 12.84 -4.15 4.61
C SER A 413 12.83 -5.01 3.35
N LEU A 414 12.85 -6.34 3.53
CA LEU A 414 12.63 -7.30 2.45
C LEU A 414 11.30 -7.05 1.72
N HIS A 415 10.27 -6.58 2.44
CA HIS A 415 8.98 -6.27 1.84
C HIS A 415 9.07 -5.10 0.84
N HIS A 416 9.75 -4.01 1.22
CA HIS A 416 9.95 -2.89 0.31
C HIS A 416 10.83 -3.24 -0.88
N LYS A 417 11.85 -4.08 -0.68
CA LYS A 417 12.66 -4.60 -1.79
C LYS A 417 11.81 -5.39 -2.77
N GLU A 418 10.89 -6.22 -2.29
CA GLU A 418 9.99 -6.97 -3.17
C GLU A 418 8.97 -6.06 -3.86
N MET A 419 8.48 -5.00 -3.19
CA MET A 419 7.63 -4.00 -3.82
C MET A 419 8.36 -3.25 -4.95
N ALA A 420 9.58 -2.78 -4.69
CA ALA A 420 10.41 -2.12 -5.70
C ALA A 420 10.78 -3.08 -6.84
N ALA A 421 11.07 -4.35 -6.54
CA ALA A 421 11.31 -5.39 -7.55
C ALA A 421 10.11 -5.57 -8.49
N LYS A 422 8.88 -5.58 -7.97
CA LYS A 422 7.66 -5.63 -8.79
C LYS A 422 7.50 -4.42 -9.70
N MET A 423 7.90 -3.21 -9.26
CA MET A 423 7.85 -2.02 -10.11
C MET A 423 8.84 -2.13 -11.26
N ILE A 424 10.04 -2.65 -11.00
CA ILE A 424 11.02 -2.94 -12.04
C ILE A 424 10.49 -3.99 -13.02
N GLU A 425 9.77 -5.01 -12.54
CA GLU A 425 9.19 -6.05 -13.39
C GLU A 425 8.09 -5.52 -14.31
N LYS A 426 7.20 -4.66 -13.79
CA LYS A 426 6.24 -3.92 -14.63
C LYS A 426 6.95 -3.12 -15.72
N TYR A 427 8.00 -2.40 -15.35
CA TYR A 427 8.80 -1.62 -16.30
C TYR A 427 9.46 -2.52 -17.37
N LEU A 428 10.03 -3.66 -16.97
CA LEU A 428 10.70 -4.60 -17.88
C LEU A 428 9.74 -5.29 -18.84
N ALA A 429 8.48 -5.49 -18.46
CA ALA A 429 7.47 -6.02 -19.36
C ALA A 429 7.26 -5.09 -20.57
N ILE A 430 7.30 -3.78 -20.34
CA ILE A 430 7.15 -2.76 -21.38
C ILE A 430 8.49 -2.51 -22.09
N ASN A 431 9.60 -2.58 -21.35
CA ASN A 431 10.95 -2.31 -21.84
C ASN A 431 11.84 -3.56 -21.72
N PRO A 432 11.52 -4.64 -22.48
CA PRO A 432 12.27 -5.88 -22.37
C PRO A 432 13.73 -5.65 -22.76
N ASN A 433 14.63 -6.29 -22.04
CA ASN A 433 16.08 -6.16 -22.20
C ASN A 433 16.71 -4.83 -21.76
N ASP A 434 15.98 -3.91 -21.11
CA ASP A 434 16.59 -2.72 -20.52
C ASP A 434 17.63 -3.14 -19.46
N ARG A 435 18.91 -2.89 -19.77
CA ARG A 435 20.05 -3.33 -18.94
C ARG A 435 19.97 -2.73 -17.53
N TRP A 436 19.60 -1.46 -17.41
CA TRP A 436 19.52 -0.78 -16.12
C TRP A 436 18.45 -1.44 -15.24
N ALA A 437 17.28 -1.74 -15.79
CA ALA A 437 16.20 -2.36 -15.03
C ALA A 437 16.55 -3.81 -14.64
N ILE A 438 17.11 -4.61 -15.55
CA ILE A 438 17.56 -5.99 -15.24
C ILE A 438 18.60 -5.99 -14.10
N ILE A 439 19.57 -5.09 -14.15
CA ILE A 439 20.62 -4.99 -13.13
C ILE A 439 20.07 -4.44 -11.81
N SER A 440 19.12 -3.50 -11.86
CA SER A 440 18.45 -2.99 -10.67
C SER A 440 17.64 -4.08 -9.96
N LEU A 441 17.00 -4.97 -10.72
CA LEU A 441 16.30 -6.12 -10.14
C LEU A 441 17.27 -7.08 -9.44
N LEU A 442 18.42 -7.38 -10.07
CA LEU A 442 19.49 -8.17 -9.44
C LEU A 442 20.01 -7.50 -8.17
N ARG A 443 20.17 -6.18 -8.17
CA ARG A 443 20.62 -5.41 -7.00
C ARG A 443 19.67 -5.57 -5.82
N LEU A 444 18.35 -5.44 -6.05
CA LEU A 444 17.36 -5.55 -4.98
C LEU A 444 17.25 -6.96 -4.40
N ARG A 445 17.29 -7.99 -5.26
CA ARG A 445 17.10 -9.39 -4.86
C ARG A 445 18.40 -10.16 -4.62
N GLY A 446 19.56 -9.52 -4.77
CA GLY A 446 20.89 -10.14 -4.83
C GLY A 446 21.62 -10.27 -3.49
N ASP A 447 20.90 -10.29 -2.37
CA ASP A 447 21.45 -10.27 -1.01
C ASP A 447 22.17 -11.57 -0.58
N GLY A 448 22.42 -12.49 -1.50
CA GLY A 448 23.17 -13.71 -1.23
C GLY A 448 22.34 -14.83 -0.60
N PHE A 449 21.00 -14.69 -0.52
CA PHE A 449 20.10 -15.74 -0.01
C PHE A 449 19.07 -16.22 -1.03
N ASN A 450 18.74 -15.43 -2.06
CA ASN A 450 17.80 -15.85 -3.09
C ASN A 450 18.48 -16.72 -4.16
N PRO A 451 18.18 -18.04 -4.22
CA PRO A 451 18.86 -18.94 -5.15
C PRO A 451 18.52 -18.64 -6.62
N VAL A 452 17.31 -18.15 -6.90
CA VAL A 452 16.89 -17.77 -8.26
C VAL A 452 17.72 -16.57 -8.74
N THR A 453 17.87 -15.54 -7.91
CA THR A 453 18.68 -14.36 -8.26
C THR A 453 20.15 -14.71 -8.48
N MET A 454 20.72 -15.63 -7.71
CA MET A 454 22.10 -16.10 -7.92
C MET A 454 22.27 -16.76 -9.29
N ALA A 455 21.34 -17.64 -9.66
CA ALA A 455 21.36 -18.28 -10.96
C ALA A 455 21.16 -17.27 -12.10
N MET A 456 20.22 -16.33 -11.94
CA MET A 456 20.02 -15.23 -12.90
C MET A 456 21.27 -14.38 -13.07
N ALA A 457 21.97 -14.02 -11.98
CA ALA A 457 23.20 -13.24 -12.04
C ALA A 457 24.28 -13.98 -12.87
N LYS A 458 24.43 -15.30 -12.70
CA LYS A 458 25.36 -16.09 -13.51
C LYS A 458 24.99 -16.06 -15.01
N MET A 459 23.70 -16.19 -15.32
CA MET A 459 23.20 -16.12 -16.71
C MET A 459 23.35 -14.72 -17.32
N LEU A 460 23.22 -13.66 -16.51
CA LEU A 460 23.31 -12.29 -16.98
C LEU A 460 24.76 -11.83 -17.19
N LYS A 461 25.73 -12.37 -16.46
CA LYS A 461 27.16 -12.12 -16.71
C LYS A 461 27.61 -12.54 -18.10
N THR A 462 27.11 -13.66 -18.61
CA THR A 462 27.46 -14.12 -19.96
C THR A 462 26.78 -13.26 -21.02
N ARG A 463 25.61 -12.70 -20.70
CA ARG A 463 24.83 -11.81 -21.57
C ARG A 463 25.38 -10.39 -21.65
N PHE A 464 25.81 -9.80 -20.54
CA PHE A 464 26.29 -8.42 -20.47
C PHE A 464 27.81 -8.35 -20.52
N ARG A 465 28.35 -8.00 -21.69
CA ARG A 465 29.78 -7.65 -21.83
C ARG A 465 30.04 -6.28 -21.19
N ASN A 466 31.26 -6.09 -20.69
CA ASN A 466 31.77 -4.83 -20.12
C ASN A 466 30.90 -4.29 -18.97
N LEU A 467 30.97 -4.93 -17.80
CA LEU A 467 30.33 -4.45 -16.58
C LEU A 467 31.08 -3.23 -16.03
N THR A 468 30.35 -2.17 -15.67
CA THR A 468 30.86 -1.05 -14.87
C THR A 468 31.25 -1.53 -13.48
N GLU A 469 32.04 -0.75 -12.73
CA GLU A 469 32.47 -1.16 -11.40
C GLU A 469 31.30 -1.35 -10.42
N GLY A 470 30.29 -0.47 -10.51
CA GLY A 470 29.05 -0.62 -9.73
C GLY A 470 28.29 -1.90 -10.09
N GLU A 471 28.22 -2.26 -11.38
CA GLU A 471 27.60 -3.51 -11.82
C GLU A 471 28.39 -4.73 -11.33
N LYS A 472 29.73 -4.72 -11.43
CA LYS A 472 30.58 -5.82 -10.92
C LYS A 472 30.31 -6.10 -9.44
N ASN A 473 30.13 -5.06 -8.63
CA ASN A 473 29.82 -5.21 -7.20
C ASN A 473 28.47 -5.89 -6.95
N ILE A 474 27.44 -5.56 -7.74
CA ILE A 474 26.14 -6.24 -7.68
C ILE A 474 26.30 -7.74 -8.00
N PHE A 475 27.04 -8.04 -9.06
CA PHE A 475 27.30 -9.41 -9.48
C PHE A 475 28.17 -10.21 -8.49
N ALA A 476 29.13 -9.57 -7.83
CA ALA A 476 29.97 -10.20 -6.81
C ALA A 476 29.18 -10.65 -5.57
N GLY A 477 28.11 -9.91 -5.21
CA GLY A 477 27.18 -10.32 -4.15
C GLY A 477 26.53 -11.68 -4.43
N ALA A 478 26.05 -11.87 -5.66
CA ALA A 478 25.46 -13.12 -6.11
C ALA A 478 26.47 -14.28 -6.16
N ASP A 479 27.72 -14.03 -6.57
CA ASP A 479 28.77 -15.07 -6.60
C ASP A 479 29.09 -15.61 -5.21
N ARG A 480 29.11 -14.74 -4.19
CA ARG A 480 29.40 -15.15 -2.81
C ARG A 480 28.36 -16.15 -2.31
N GLY A 481 27.07 -15.86 -2.52
CA GLY A 481 25.98 -16.78 -2.17
C GLY A 481 26.02 -18.08 -2.98
N ALA A 482 26.41 -18.00 -4.25
CA ALA A 482 26.47 -19.15 -5.16
C ALA A 482 27.53 -20.19 -4.75
N ASN A 483 28.47 -19.88 -3.85
CA ASN A 483 29.45 -20.83 -3.32
C ASN A 483 29.00 -21.54 -2.04
N SER A 484 27.84 -21.20 -1.48
CA SER A 484 27.31 -21.86 -0.27
C SER A 484 26.89 -23.31 -0.55
N LEU A 485 27.02 -24.17 0.47
CA LEU A 485 26.62 -25.58 0.39
C LEU A 485 25.10 -25.71 0.14
N GLU A 486 24.32 -24.85 0.80
CA GLU A 486 22.87 -24.77 0.65
C GLU A 486 22.46 -24.43 -0.78
N TYR A 487 23.12 -23.46 -1.42
CA TYR A 487 22.84 -23.15 -2.82
C TYR A 487 23.19 -24.32 -3.74
N GLN A 488 24.32 -25.00 -3.54
CA GLN A 488 24.70 -26.12 -4.40
C GLN A 488 23.66 -27.26 -4.39
N LYS A 489 22.93 -27.44 -3.28
CA LYS A 489 21.82 -28.40 -3.16
C LYS A 489 20.65 -28.07 -4.08
N TYR A 490 20.37 -26.78 -4.31
CA TYR A 490 19.23 -26.31 -5.10
C TYR A 490 19.62 -25.67 -6.45
N LYS A 491 20.91 -25.63 -6.77
CA LYS A 491 21.45 -24.92 -7.94
C LYS A 491 20.77 -25.29 -9.26
N ASN A 492 20.51 -26.58 -9.49
CA ASN A 492 19.89 -27.03 -10.74
C ASN A 492 18.48 -26.47 -10.87
N ILE A 493 17.65 -26.61 -9.83
CA ILE A 493 16.29 -26.11 -9.85
C ILE A 493 16.23 -24.57 -9.82
N ALA A 494 17.18 -23.93 -9.15
CA ALA A 494 17.34 -22.48 -9.17
C ALA A 494 17.67 -21.97 -10.57
N THR A 495 18.51 -22.69 -11.31
CA THR A 495 18.82 -22.39 -12.72
C THR A 495 17.59 -22.53 -13.60
N THR A 496 16.78 -23.57 -13.38
CA THR A 496 15.51 -23.76 -14.09
C THR A 496 14.53 -22.62 -13.85
N VAL A 497 14.29 -22.25 -12.59
CA VAL A 497 13.37 -21.16 -12.23
C VAL A 497 13.91 -19.80 -12.70
N ALA A 498 15.23 -19.58 -12.64
CA ALA A 498 15.88 -18.39 -13.17
C ALA A 498 15.70 -18.26 -14.68
N ALA A 499 15.93 -19.34 -15.44
CA ALA A 499 15.72 -19.36 -16.88
C ALA A 499 14.26 -19.06 -17.22
N ALA A 500 13.32 -19.69 -16.52
CA ALA A 500 11.90 -19.42 -16.71
C ALA A 500 11.53 -17.97 -16.42
N THR A 501 12.07 -17.40 -15.33
CA THR A 501 11.86 -15.99 -14.97
C THR A 501 12.44 -15.07 -16.04
N MET A 502 13.66 -15.35 -16.51
CA MET A 502 14.31 -14.56 -17.55
C MET A 502 13.55 -14.61 -18.88
N HIS A 503 13.09 -15.78 -19.29
CA HIS A 503 12.28 -15.92 -20.51
C HIS A 503 10.97 -15.14 -20.37
N TYR A 504 10.27 -15.28 -19.25
CA TYR A 504 8.95 -14.70 -19.07
C TYR A 504 9.04 -13.18 -19.01
N ARG A 505 10.01 -12.67 -18.23
CA ARG A 505 10.07 -11.26 -17.84
C ARG A 505 11.01 -10.44 -18.72
N PHE A 506 12.02 -11.03 -19.35
CA PHE A 506 13.07 -10.27 -20.05
C PHE A 506 13.14 -10.54 -21.55
N ASP A 507 12.83 -11.74 -22.02
CA ASP A 507 13.05 -12.11 -23.42
C ASP A 507 11.81 -11.86 -24.30
N LYS A 508 11.85 -10.78 -25.11
CA LYS A 508 10.78 -10.41 -26.05
C LYS A 508 10.43 -11.57 -27.00
N GLY A 509 9.15 -11.94 -27.06
CA GLY A 509 8.59 -12.84 -28.07
C GLY A 509 8.84 -14.35 -27.89
N LYS A 510 9.59 -14.76 -26.86
CA LYS A 510 9.80 -16.19 -26.50
C LYS A 510 9.06 -16.59 -25.22
N GLY A 511 8.60 -15.60 -24.45
CA GLY A 511 8.50 -15.66 -23.00
C GLY A 511 7.66 -16.78 -22.45
N GLU A 512 6.34 -16.79 -22.68
CA GLU A 512 5.46 -17.75 -22.02
C GLU A 512 5.84 -19.21 -22.31
N GLN A 513 5.99 -19.58 -23.59
CA GLN A 513 6.30 -20.97 -23.95
C GLN A 513 7.71 -21.38 -23.49
N ALA A 514 8.73 -20.54 -23.68
CA ALA A 514 10.09 -20.86 -23.25
C ALA A 514 10.20 -20.94 -21.72
N SER A 515 9.41 -20.14 -21.00
CA SER A 515 9.30 -20.22 -19.55
C SER A 515 8.64 -21.50 -19.08
N LEU A 516 7.55 -21.91 -19.74
CA LEU A 516 6.89 -23.18 -19.43
C LEU A 516 7.81 -24.36 -19.74
N ASP A 517 8.50 -24.33 -20.89
CA ASP A 517 9.47 -25.37 -21.27
C ASP A 517 10.56 -25.49 -20.21
N SER A 518 11.11 -24.36 -19.74
CA SER A 518 12.07 -24.34 -18.64
C SER A 518 11.47 -24.93 -17.35
N LEU A 519 10.33 -24.45 -16.87
CA LEU A 519 9.71 -24.94 -15.63
C LEU A 519 9.37 -26.43 -15.67
N SER A 520 9.01 -26.95 -16.86
CA SER A 520 8.68 -28.35 -17.04
C SER A 520 9.84 -29.30 -16.69
N GLU A 521 11.09 -28.86 -16.89
CA GLU A 521 12.29 -29.64 -16.55
C GLU A 521 12.47 -29.81 -15.03
N GLY A 522 11.95 -28.88 -14.23
CA GLY A 522 12.09 -28.85 -12.77
C GLY A 522 10.82 -29.16 -11.97
N ILE A 523 9.69 -29.37 -12.64
CA ILE A 523 8.36 -29.36 -12.00
C ILE A 523 8.19 -30.41 -10.91
N ASP A 524 8.73 -31.63 -11.11
CA ASP A 524 8.63 -32.72 -10.13
C ASP A 524 9.42 -32.41 -8.86
N GLN A 525 10.56 -31.72 -8.99
CA GLN A 525 11.35 -31.30 -7.84
C GLN A 525 10.69 -30.12 -7.12
N LEU A 526 10.11 -29.16 -7.86
CA LEU A 526 9.34 -28.04 -7.29
C LEU A 526 8.13 -28.56 -6.48
N ALA A 527 7.42 -29.57 -6.99
CA ALA A 527 6.32 -30.21 -6.28
C ALA A 527 6.79 -30.85 -4.96
N LYS A 528 7.91 -31.57 -4.96
CA LYS A 528 8.48 -32.14 -3.73
C LYS A 528 8.88 -31.07 -2.71
N LEU A 529 9.50 -29.98 -3.15
CA LEU A 529 9.88 -28.88 -2.27
C LEU A 529 8.68 -28.18 -1.66
N ARG A 530 7.60 -28.00 -2.43
CA ARG A 530 6.32 -27.47 -1.93
C ARG A 530 5.70 -28.37 -0.88
N VAL A 531 5.62 -29.68 -1.14
CA VAL A 531 5.09 -30.64 -0.15
C VAL A 531 5.89 -30.58 1.14
N LYS A 532 7.22 -30.53 1.04
CA LYS A 532 8.12 -30.36 2.19
C LYS A 532 7.86 -29.05 2.94
N MET A 533 7.66 -27.94 2.23
CA MET A 533 7.34 -26.62 2.82
C MET A 533 6.00 -26.61 3.56
N ASN A 534 4.99 -27.32 3.02
CA ASN A 534 3.67 -27.43 3.63
C ASN A 534 3.66 -28.35 4.85
N ASN A 535 4.56 -29.35 4.90
CA ASN A 535 4.74 -30.20 6.07
C ASN A 535 5.60 -29.46 7.13
N GLN A 536 4.94 -28.67 7.98
CA GLN A 536 5.62 -27.83 8.99
C GLN A 536 6.57 -28.63 9.91
N ALA A 537 6.30 -29.91 10.18
CA ALA A 537 7.16 -30.73 11.02
C ALA A 537 8.51 -31.03 10.34
N GLU A 538 8.49 -31.40 9.05
CA GLU A 538 9.70 -31.64 8.26
C GLU A 538 10.42 -30.33 7.91
N PHE A 539 9.66 -29.26 7.61
CA PHE A 539 10.25 -27.98 7.23
C PHE A 539 11.00 -27.31 8.39
N LYS A 540 10.47 -27.39 9.61
CA LYS A 540 11.10 -26.84 10.82
C LYS A 540 12.40 -27.56 11.21
N GLN A 541 12.66 -28.76 10.69
CA GLN A 541 13.92 -29.48 10.92
C GLN A 541 15.08 -28.94 10.07
N LEU A 542 14.81 -28.10 9.07
CA LEU A 542 15.83 -27.51 8.21
C LEU A 542 16.45 -26.27 8.86
N SER A 543 17.67 -25.91 8.45
CA SER A 543 18.25 -24.62 8.85
C SER A 543 17.39 -23.46 8.33
N TYR A 544 17.39 -22.32 9.03
CA TYR A 544 16.67 -21.13 8.59
C TYR A 544 17.02 -20.74 7.14
N THR A 545 18.32 -20.81 6.79
CA THR A 545 18.81 -20.56 5.43
C THR A 545 18.21 -21.52 4.41
N GLU A 546 18.16 -22.82 4.72
CA GLU A 546 17.57 -23.82 3.82
C GLU A 546 16.05 -23.61 3.67
N GLN A 547 15.34 -23.28 4.76
CA GLN A 547 13.92 -22.93 4.72
C GLN A 547 13.67 -21.74 3.78
N GLU A 548 14.44 -20.66 3.94
CA GLU A 548 14.26 -19.45 3.15
C GLU A 548 14.62 -19.65 1.67
N MET A 549 15.68 -20.42 1.36
CA MET A 549 16.00 -20.78 -0.02
C MET A 549 14.88 -21.57 -0.69
N ILE A 550 14.32 -22.58 -0.01
CA ILE A 550 13.19 -23.36 -0.54
C ILE A 550 11.99 -22.42 -0.75
N ARG A 551 11.67 -21.58 0.23
CA ARG A 551 10.54 -20.65 0.16
C ARG A 551 10.66 -19.71 -1.04
N LEU A 552 11.79 -19.02 -1.19
CA LEU A 552 12.01 -18.08 -2.29
C LEU A 552 12.01 -18.76 -3.67
N LEU A 553 12.56 -19.97 -3.76
CA LEU A 553 12.56 -20.74 -5.00
C LEU A 553 11.13 -21.12 -5.42
N VAL A 554 10.36 -21.64 -4.47
CA VAL A 554 8.99 -22.10 -4.68
C VAL A 554 8.04 -20.92 -4.96
N GLU A 555 8.16 -19.81 -4.22
CA GLU A 555 7.39 -18.59 -4.45
C GLU A 555 7.70 -17.96 -5.83
N SER A 556 8.96 -17.94 -6.24
CA SER A 556 9.35 -17.40 -7.56
C SER A 556 8.78 -18.24 -8.72
N ALA A 557 8.79 -19.57 -8.58
CA ALA A 557 8.21 -20.47 -9.57
C ALA A 557 6.68 -20.31 -9.65
N ASP A 558 6.01 -20.17 -8.51
CA ASP A 558 4.57 -19.91 -8.46
C ASP A 558 4.18 -18.61 -9.14
N ASP A 559 4.91 -17.53 -8.88
CA ASP A 559 4.58 -16.24 -9.46
C ASP A 559 4.65 -16.28 -10.98
N VAL A 560 5.70 -16.90 -11.56
CA VAL A 560 5.80 -17.09 -13.01
C VAL A 560 4.67 -17.99 -13.54
N MET A 561 4.35 -19.10 -12.86
CA MET A 561 3.29 -20.01 -13.27
C MET A 561 1.90 -19.36 -13.24
N ILE A 562 1.60 -18.61 -12.16
CA ILE A 562 0.33 -17.91 -11.97
C ILE A 562 0.20 -16.81 -13.00
N ASP A 563 1.25 -16.03 -13.23
CA ASP A 563 1.24 -14.97 -14.24
C ASP A 563 0.91 -15.58 -15.63
N ILE A 564 1.65 -16.62 -16.05
CA ILE A 564 1.40 -17.31 -17.33
C ILE A 564 -0.01 -17.91 -17.40
N PHE A 565 -0.51 -18.48 -16.30
CA PHE A 565 -1.87 -19.04 -16.25
C PHE A 565 -2.95 -17.98 -16.43
N ILE A 566 -2.76 -16.80 -15.84
CA ILE A 566 -3.73 -15.70 -15.90
C ILE A 566 -3.69 -14.98 -17.25
N THR A 567 -2.54 -14.94 -17.94
CA THR A 567 -2.39 -14.29 -19.25
C THR A 567 -2.84 -15.16 -20.45
N GLN A 568 -3.12 -16.45 -20.25
CA GLN A 568 -3.34 -17.38 -21.36
C GLN A 568 -4.67 -17.20 -22.11
N ASP A 569 -4.58 -16.62 -23.31
CA ASP A 569 -5.54 -16.80 -24.43
C ASP A 569 -4.95 -17.66 -25.58
N SER A 570 -3.65 -18.02 -25.55
CA SER A 570 -3.03 -18.74 -26.66
C SER A 570 -1.88 -19.66 -26.25
N LEU A 571 -2.11 -20.98 -26.22
CA LEU A 571 -1.01 -21.93 -26.39
C LEU A 571 -1.47 -23.14 -27.21
N ALA A 572 -0.78 -23.42 -28.30
CA ALA A 572 -0.97 -24.61 -29.13
C ALA A 572 0.18 -25.61 -28.86
N LYS A 573 0.03 -26.51 -27.88
CA LYS A 573 0.91 -27.67 -27.62
C LYS A 573 0.21 -28.77 -26.77
N PRO A 574 0.76 -30.01 -26.70
CA PRO A 574 0.02 -31.24 -26.36
C PRO A 574 -0.64 -31.26 -24.97
N ALA A 575 -1.80 -31.92 -24.90
CA ALA A 575 -2.69 -31.93 -23.73
C ALA A 575 -2.05 -32.40 -22.42
N GLU A 576 -1.03 -33.26 -22.46
CA GLU A 576 -0.50 -33.94 -21.29
C GLU A 576 0.48 -33.09 -20.44
N GLN A 577 1.34 -32.29 -21.09
CA GLN A 577 2.19 -31.31 -20.39
C GLN A 577 1.36 -30.16 -19.82
N LYS A 578 0.38 -29.65 -20.60
CA LYS A 578 -0.62 -28.71 -20.09
C LYS A 578 -1.33 -29.27 -18.88
N LYS A 579 -1.72 -30.54 -18.90
CA LYS A 579 -2.40 -31.18 -17.78
C LYS A 579 -1.54 -31.20 -16.52
N LYS A 580 -0.24 -31.51 -16.59
CA LYS A 580 0.64 -31.48 -15.41
C LYS A 580 0.82 -30.07 -14.83
N MET A 581 1.01 -29.07 -15.70
CA MET A 581 1.18 -27.68 -15.26
C MET A 581 -0.12 -27.07 -14.75
N PHE A 582 -1.24 -27.41 -15.39
CA PHE A 582 -2.58 -27.06 -14.95
C PHE A 582 -2.91 -27.73 -13.62
N LEU A 583 -2.57 -29.01 -13.43
CA LEU A 583 -2.76 -29.72 -12.16
C LEU A 583 -1.90 -29.10 -11.06
N TYR A 584 -0.64 -28.76 -11.34
CA TYR A 584 0.20 -28.02 -10.39
C TYR A 584 -0.44 -26.68 -10.02
N ALA A 585 -0.80 -25.85 -11.01
CA ALA A 585 -1.45 -24.56 -10.78
C ALA A 585 -2.82 -24.71 -10.06
N TYR A 586 -3.57 -25.76 -10.37
CA TYR A 586 -4.85 -26.07 -9.73
C TYR A 586 -4.66 -26.49 -8.26
N GLU A 587 -3.66 -27.33 -7.96
CA GLU A 587 -3.27 -27.69 -6.59
C GLU A 587 -2.81 -26.46 -5.80
N LEU A 588 -2.13 -25.49 -6.44
CA LEU A 588 -1.81 -24.18 -5.82
C LEU A 588 -3.08 -23.44 -5.37
N LEU A 589 -4.11 -23.46 -6.21
CA LEU A 589 -5.37 -22.76 -5.97
C LEU A 589 -6.22 -23.45 -4.89
N GLU A 590 -6.30 -24.77 -4.91
CA GLU A 590 -7.02 -25.57 -3.90
C GLU A 590 -6.41 -25.39 -2.50
N GLN A 591 -5.08 -25.46 -2.38
CA GLN A 591 -4.39 -25.35 -1.08
C GLN A 591 -4.37 -23.95 -0.49
N SER A 592 -4.68 -22.91 -1.27
CA SER A 592 -4.86 -21.54 -0.78
C SER A 592 -6.13 -21.36 0.09
N GLY A 593 -6.92 -22.42 0.27
CA GLY A 593 -8.15 -22.43 1.08
C GLY A 593 -9.33 -21.73 0.41
N ARG A 594 -9.21 -21.37 -0.87
CA ARG A 594 -10.19 -20.56 -1.63
C ARG A 594 -10.95 -21.36 -2.70
N PHE A 595 -10.63 -22.64 -2.86
CA PHE A 595 -11.36 -23.59 -3.68
C PHE A 595 -11.86 -24.74 -2.80
N LYS A 596 -13.15 -25.06 -2.86
CA LYS A 596 -13.66 -26.38 -2.45
C LYS A 596 -13.81 -27.21 -3.71
N LYS A 597 -13.42 -28.48 -3.57
CA LYS A 597 -13.32 -29.51 -4.61
C LYS A 597 -14.53 -29.60 -5.54
#